data_AF-A0A356HW74-F1
#
_entry.id   AF-A0A356HW74-F1
#
_cell.length_a   1.000
_cell.length_b   1.000
_cell.length_c   1.000
_cell.angle_alpha   90.00
_cell.angle_beta   90.00
_cell.angle_gamma   90.00
#
_symmetry.space_group_name_H-M   'P 1'
#
loop_
_entity.id
_entity.type
_entity.pdbx_description
1 polymer ?
#
loop_
_entity_poly.entity_id
_entity_poly.type
_entity_poly.pdbx_seq_one_letter_code
_entity_poly.pdbx_strand_id
1 'polypeptide(L)' 'TNPFDEEIEQKWIKQWLFYANSIRFGTAMISYDYTTFEKGWWDSTTNLQEMHEWLMKRMK' A
#
# COMPACT_ATOMS: atom_id res chain seq x y z
N THR A 1 22.29 -4.12 -7.79
CA THR A 1 21.17 -3.30 -7.31
C THR A 1 20.07 -4.23 -6.88
N ASN A 2 19.64 -4.15 -5.62
CA ASN A 2 18.56 -4.95 -5.05
C ASN A 2 17.24 -4.17 -5.26
N PRO A 3 16.17 -4.75 -5.81
CA PRO A 3 14.92 -4.04 -6.10
C PRO A 3 14.02 -3.80 -4.86
N PHE A 4 14.59 -3.81 -3.66
CA PHE A 4 13.87 -3.71 -2.39
C PHE A 4 14.57 -2.84 -1.33
N ASP A 5 15.58 -2.08 -1.71
CA ASP A 5 16.38 -1.30 -0.75
C ASP A 5 15.90 0.16 -0.67
N GLU A 6 15.27 0.70 -1.73
CA GLU A 6 14.79 2.08 -1.77
C GLU A 6 13.42 2.24 -1.08
N GLU A 7 13.17 3.43 -0.53
CA GLU A 7 11.91 3.74 0.14
C GLU A 7 10.69 3.54 -0.77
N ILE A 8 10.79 3.93 -2.05
CA ILE A 8 9.72 3.76 -3.03
C ILE A 8 9.42 2.27 -3.29
N GLU A 9 10.44 1.42 -3.27
CA GLU A 9 10.32 -0.02 -3.47
C GLU A 9 9.64 -0.65 -2.26
N GLN A 10 10.00 -0.22 -1.05
CA GLN A 10 9.33 -0.65 0.18
C GLN A 10 7.85 -0.23 0.21
N LYS A 11 7.50 0.97 -0.27
CA LYS A 11 6.10 1.41 -0.43
C LYS A 11 5.37 0.57 -1.48
N TRP A 12 6.02 0.25 -2.60
CA TRP A 12 5.45 -0.64 -3.61
C TRP A 12 5.20 -2.05 -3.06
N ILE A 13 6.14 -2.62 -2.31
CA ILE A 13 5.97 -3.92 -1.63
C ILE A 13 4.75 -3.87 -0.70
N LYS A 14 4.66 -2.83 0.15
CA LYS A 14 3.54 -2.68 1.10
C LYS A 14 2.18 -2.67 0.39
N GLN A 15 2.10 -2.08 -0.80
CA GLN A 15 0.88 -1.98 -1.59
C GLN A 15 0.24 -3.35 -1.89
N TRP A 16 1.02 -4.28 -2.45
CA TRP A 16 0.50 -5.58 -2.84
C TRP A 16 0.63 -6.63 -1.74
N LEU A 17 1.70 -6.57 -0.93
CA LEU A 17 1.98 -7.61 0.07
C LEU A 17 1.13 -7.45 1.34
N PHE A 18 0.89 -6.22 1.79
CA PHE A 18 0.10 -5.98 2.99
C PHE A 18 -1.31 -5.52 2.65
N TYR A 19 -1.48 -4.37 2.00
CA TYR A 19 -2.80 -3.77 1.86
C TYR A 19 -3.75 -4.60 0.99
N ALA A 20 -3.31 -5.01 -0.20
CA ALA A 20 -4.15 -5.84 -1.08
C ALA A 20 -4.49 -7.21 -0.48
N ASN A 21 -3.55 -7.83 0.26
CA ASN A 21 -3.80 -9.11 0.93
C ASN A 21 -4.74 -8.96 2.14
N SER A 22 -4.56 -7.91 2.95
CA SER A 22 -5.45 -7.58 4.07
C SER A 22 -6.88 -7.34 3.61
N ILE A 23 -7.09 -6.59 2.52
CA ILE A 23 -8.41 -6.35 1.94
C ILE A 23 -9.06 -7.66 1.49
N ARG A 24 -8.34 -8.51 0.75
CA ARG A 24 -8.87 -9.80 0.28
C ARG A 24 -9.23 -10.72 1.45
N PHE A 25 -8.35 -10.81 2.44
CA PHE A 25 -8.54 -11.63 3.63
C PHE A 25 -9.70 -11.15 4.49
N GLY A 26 -9.77 -9.85 4.79
CA GLY A 26 -10.85 -9.26 5.55
C GLY A 26 -12.20 -9.40 4.83
N THR A 27 -12.23 -9.24 3.51
CA THR A 27 -13.44 -9.45 2.70
C THR A 27 -13.91 -10.91 2.76
N ALA A 28 -12.98 -11.88 2.71
CA ALA A 28 -13.30 -13.30 2.79
C ALA A 28 -13.82 -13.72 4.18
N MET A 29 -13.35 -13.07 5.25
CA MET A 29 -13.70 -13.41 6.64
C MET A 29 -14.76 -12.51 7.26
N ILE A 30 -15.41 -11.64 6.47
CA ILE A 30 -16.42 -10.67 6.94
C ILE A 30 -15.86 -9.78 8.08
N SER A 31 -14.61 -9.36 7.94
CA SER A 31 -13.99 -8.37 8.82
C SER A 31 -14.19 -6.98 8.23
N TYR A 32 -14.79 -6.07 8.99
CA TYR A 32 -15.18 -4.75 8.50
C TYR A 32 -14.07 -3.69 8.62
N ASP A 33 -13.31 -3.72 9.71
CA ASP A 33 -12.32 -2.67 10.01
C ASP A 33 -10.97 -2.95 9.32
N TYR A 34 -10.57 -4.23 9.25
CA TYR A 34 -9.39 -4.71 8.54
C TYR A 34 -9.44 -4.50 7.02
N THR A 35 -10.63 -4.36 6.44
CA THR A 35 -10.75 -4.01 5.01
C THR A 35 -10.71 -2.52 4.77
N THR A 36 -10.88 -1.70 5.80
CA THR A 36 -11.14 -0.27 5.65
C THR A 36 -10.00 0.56 6.23
N PHE A 37 -9.80 0.54 7.55
CA PHE A 37 -8.85 1.42 8.24
C PHE A 37 -7.59 0.69 8.74
N GLU A 38 -7.67 -0.61 9.06
CA GLU A 38 -6.50 -1.36 9.51
C GLU A 38 -5.86 -2.13 8.33
N LYS A 39 -4.93 -1.49 7.61
CA LYS A 39 -4.27 -2.04 6.41
C LYS A 39 -5.22 -2.28 5.23
N GLY A 40 -6.34 -1.57 5.24
CA GLY A 40 -7.42 -1.69 4.27
C GLY A 40 -7.31 -0.72 3.10
N TRP A 41 -8.47 -0.33 2.59
CA TRP A 41 -8.61 0.64 1.50
C TRP A 41 -7.99 1.99 1.81
N TRP A 42 -8.08 2.48 3.04
CA TRP A 42 -7.51 3.76 3.43
C TRP A 42 -5.99 3.78 3.27
N ASP A 43 -5.29 2.83 3.90
CA ASP A 43 -3.84 2.75 3.80
C ASP A 43 -3.37 2.48 2.36
N SER A 44 -4.13 1.68 1.60
CA SER A 44 -3.89 1.38 0.19
C SER A 44 -3.93 2.62 -0.69
N THR A 45 -4.92 3.51 -0.49
CA THR A 45 -5.05 4.74 -1.29
C THR A 45 -4.07 5.81 -0.83
N THR A 46 -3.83 5.95 0.48
CA THR A 46 -2.80 6.86 1.01
C THR A 46 -1.41 6.50 0.49
N ASN A 47 -1.05 5.21 0.51
CA ASN A 47 0.26 4.78 0.01
C ASN A 47 0.41 5.02 -1.50
N LEU A 48 -0.63 4.82 -2.31
CA LEU A 48 -0.61 5.19 -3.73
C LEU A 48 -0.38 6.69 -3.95
N GLN A 49 -1.05 7.54 -3.15
CA GLN A 49 -0.88 8.98 -3.21
C GLN A 49 0.55 9.39 -2.84
N GLU A 50 1.12 8.82 -1.76
CA GLU A 50 2.51 9.06 -1.36
C GLU A 50 3.52 8.64 -2.44
N MET A 51 3.31 7.47 -3.07
CA MET A 51 4.14 7.02 -4.18
C MET A 51 4.06 7.96 -5.38
N HIS A 52 2.86 8.46 -5.70
CA HIS A 52 2.67 9.45 -6.77
C HIS A 52 3.39 10.76 -6.46
N GLU A 53 3.27 11.28 -5.24
CA GLU A 53 3.96 12.50 -4.80
C GLU A 53 5.49 12.35 -4.84
N TRP A 54 6.00 11.18 -4.47
CA TRP A 54 7.42 10.87 -4.56
C TRP A 54 7.92 10.92 -6.01
N LEU A 55 7.18 10.35 -6.95
CA LEU A 55 7.50 10.41 -8.38
C LEU A 55 7.50 11.86 -8.89
N MET A 56 6.47 12.63 -8.53
CA MET A 56 6.35 14.04 -8.93
C MET A 56 7.50 14.90 -8.40
N LYS A 57 8.02 14.61 -7.20
CA LYS A 57 9.19 15.28 -6.63
C LYS A 57 10.48 14.97 -7.39
N ARG A 58 10.66 13.75 -7.90
CA ARG A 58 11.83 13.36 -8.70
C ARG A 58 11.78 13.84 -10.16
N MET A 59 10.59 14.12 -10.69
CA MET A 59 10.40 14.62 -12.06
C MET A 59 10.60 16.14 -12.21
N LYS A 60 10.60 16.88 -11.10
CA LYS A 60 10.99 18.29 -11.05
C LYS A 60 12.51 18.44 -11.04
#